data_AF-A0A946X5D8-F1
#
_entry.id   AF-A0A946X5D8-F1
#
_cell.length_a   1.000
_cell.length_b   1.000
_cell.length_c   1.000
_cell.angle_alpha   90.00
_cell.angle_beta   90.00
_cell.angle_gamma   90.00
#
_symmetry.space_group_name_H-M   'P 1'
#
loop_
_entity.id
_entity.type
_entity.pdbx_description
1 polymer ?
#
loop_
_entity_poly.entity_id
_entity_poly.type
_entity_poly.pdbx_seq_one_letter_code
_entity_poly.pdbx_strand_id
1 'polypeptide(L)'
;MWSAKIPNGDSDTVRNLRRRRRLTKEQIEELERQIDYKNLSFIRQYITDSAKIRPRRTTYLSAKGQRKLDVAIKRARQLALIPFAVQ
;
A
#
# COMPACT_ATOMS: atom_id res chain seq x y z
N MET A 1 9.36 17.01 -18.22
CA MET A 1 8.24 16.05 -18.10
C MET A 1 8.82 14.66 -17.94
N TRP A 2 8.78 14.07 -16.74
CA TRP A 2 9.23 12.69 -16.50
C TRP A 2 8.04 11.92 -15.92
N SER A 3 7.26 11.31 -16.82
CA SER A 3 6.20 10.37 -16.45
C SER A 3 6.86 9.04 -16.12
N ALA A 4 7.13 8.79 -14.84
CA ALA A 4 7.59 7.49 -14.39
C ALA A 4 6.40 6.59 -14.09
N LYS A 5 6.09 5.70 -15.04
CA LYS A 5 5.26 4.51 -14.82
C LYS A 5 5.92 3.69 -13.71
N ILE A 6 5.21 3.44 -12.61
CA ILE A 6 5.71 2.63 -11.48
C ILE A 6 5.80 1.16 -11.94
N PRO A 7 6.99 0.52 -11.97
CA PRO A 7 7.11 -0.91 -12.22
C PRO A 7 7.05 -1.70 -10.90
N ASN A 8 6.50 -2.91 -11.01
CA ASN A 8 6.24 -3.81 -9.89
C ASN A 8 7.54 -4.38 -9.30
N GLY A 9 7.68 -4.30 -7.97
CA GLY A 9 8.24 -5.42 -7.20
C GLY A 9 9.73 -5.46 -6.82
N ASP A 10 10.51 -4.39 -6.90
CA ASP A 10 11.95 -4.45 -6.51
C ASP A 10 12.23 -3.99 -5.08
N SER A 11 12.84 -4.86 -4.27
CA SER A 11 13.30 -4.61 -2.89
C SER A 11 14.37 -3.49 -2.80
N ASP A 12 15.01 -3.11 -3.90
CA ASP A 12 15.94 -1.99 -3.98
C ASP A 12 15.26 -0.61 -4.04
N THR A 13 13.95 -0.55 -4.33
CA THR A 13 13.19 0.72 -4.27
C THR A 13 12.92 1.16 -2.83
N VAL A 14 12.60 0.23 -1.93
CA VAL A 14 12.32 0.53 -0.50
C VAL A 14 13.55 1.05 0.24
N ARG A 15 14.76 0.64 -0.15
CA ARG A 15 16.02 1.18 0.42
C ARG A 15 16.30 2.61 -0.07
N ASN A 16 15.96 2.92 -1.32
CA ASN A 16 16.17 4.24 -1.93
C ASN A 16 15.14 5.31 -1.53
N LEU A 17 13.95 4.91 -1.07
CA LEU A 17 12.93 5.83 -0.53
C LEU A 17 13.30 6.45 0.84
N ARG A 18 14.24 5.86 1.59
CA ARG A 18 14.70 6.43 2.88
C ARG A 18 15.44 7.78 2.73
N ARG A 19 15.87 8.17 1.52
CA ARG A 19 16.57 9.44 1.26
C ARG A 19 15.86 10.41 0.31
N ARG A 20 14.80 10.01 -0.41
CA ARG A 20 14.28 10.82 -1.53
C ARG A 20 12.75 10.88 -1.56
N ARG A 21 12.26 12.12 -1.41
CA ARG A 21 10.94 12.67 -1.81
C ARG A 21 9.75 12.30 -0.94
N ARG A 22 9.28 13.28 -0.17
CA ARG A 22 7.87 13.36 0.25
C ARG A 22 7.00 13.30 -1.01
N LEU A 23 6.03 12.41 -1.06
CA LEU A 23 5.01 12.39 -2.13
C LEU A 23 4.23 13.71 -2.09
N THR A 24 3.81 14.20 -3.26
CA THR A 24 2.93 15.37 -3.34
C THR A 24 1.52 14.99 -2.85
N LYS A 25 0.71 15.99 -2.47
CA LYS A 25 -0.67 15.74 -2.01
C LYS A 25 -1.51 15.03 -3.07
N GLU A 26 -1.34 15.41 -4.33
CA GLU A 26 -2.03 14.81 -5.48
C GLU A 26 -1.68 13.34 -5.66
N GLN A 27 -0.41 12.99 -5.52
CA GLN A 27 0.05 11.59 -5.59
C GLN A 27 -0.54 10.74 -4.47
N ILE A 28 -0.65 11.29 -3.26
CA ILE A 28 -1.28 10.60 -2.13
C ILE A 28 -2.78 10.39 -2.40
N GLU A 29 -3.47 11.39 -2.93
CA GLU A 29 -4.89 11.27 -3.25
C GLU A 29 -5.15 10.23 -4.34
N GLU A 30 -4.32 10.18 -5.37
CA GLU A 30 -4.42 9.18 -6.43
C GLU A 30 -4.24 7.75 -5.88
N LEU A 31 -3.24 7.54 -5.00
CA LEU A 31 -3.09 6.25 -4.31
C LEU A 31 -4.32 5.90 -3.47
N GLU A 32 -4.93 6.89 -2.81
CA GLU A 32 -6.13 6.67 -2.00
C GLU A 32 -7.38 6.32 -2.80
N ARG A 33 -7.46 6.77 -4.06
CA ARG A 33 -8.55 6.43 -4.99
C ARG A 33 -8.49 4.98 -5.44
N GLN A 34 -7.29 4.40 -5.48
CA GLN A 34 -7.06 3.01 -5.92
C GLN A 34 -7.31 1.97 -4.81
N ILE A 35 -7.62 2.41 -3.59
CA ILE A 35 -7.91 1.52 -2.45
C ILE A 35 -9.26 0.82 -2.65
N ASP A 36 -9.22 -0.43 -3.07
CA ASP A 36 -10.37 -1.35 -3.11
C ASP A 36 -9.95 -2.74 -2.60
N TYR A 37 -10.83 -3.43 -1.88
CA TYR A 37 -10.63 -4.80 -1.39
C TYR A 37 -10.52 -5.82 -2.54
N LYS A 38 -11.04 -5.49 -3.73
CA LYS A 38 -10.95 -6.33 -4.93
C LYS A 38 -9.57 -6.28 -5.60
N ASN A 39 -8.80 -5.20 -5.39
CA ASN A 39 -7.51 -5.03 -6.03
C ASN A 39 -6.39 -5.67 -5.21
N LEU A 40 -6.21 -6.98 -5.38
CA LEU A 40 -5.22 -7.76 -4.61
C LEU A 40 -3.78 -7.32 -4.87
N SER A 41 -3.46 -6.91 -6.10
CA SER A 41 -2.11 -6.45 -6.46
C SER A 41 -1.72 -5.22 -5.65
N PHE A 42 -2.64 -4.24 -5.55
CA PHE A 42 -2.44 -3.05 -4.75
C PHE A 42 -2.33 -3.39 -3.26
N ILE A 43 -3.27 -4.16 -2.72
CA ILE A 43 -3.28 -4.49 -1.28
C ILE A 43 -2.02 -5.25 -0.86
N ARG A 44 -1.52 -6.17 -1.70
CA ARG A 44 -0.32 -6.97 -1.42
C ARG A 44 0.92 -6.10 -1.18
N GLN A 45 1.01 -4.92 -1.78
CA GLN A 45 2.12 -3.98 -1.56
C GLN A 45 2.11 -3.36 -0.15
N TYR A 46 0.92 -3.28 0.48
CA TYR A 46 0.73 -2.66 1.80
C TYR A 46 0.69 -3.67 2.96
N ILE A 47 0.91 -4.95 2.67
CA ILE A 47 1.12 -5.98 3.68
C ILE A 47 2.59 -6.37 3.74
N THR A 48 2.95 -7.03 4.83
CA THR A 48 4.24 -7.68 5.03
C THR A 48 4.15 -9.14 4.60
N ASP A 49 5.30 -9.82 4.51
CA ASP A 49 5.35 -11.25 4.16
C ASP A 49 4.59 -12.10 5.19
N SER A 50 4.60 -11.70 6.46
CA SER A 50 3.78 -12.30 7.53
C SER A 50 2.28 -11.94 7.45
N ALA A 51 1.82 -11.36 6.34
CA ALA A 51 0.48 -10.85 6.10
C ALA A 51 0.00 -9.76 7.09
N LYS A 52 0.88 -9.14 7.88
CA LYS A 52 0.54 -8.00 8.76
C LYS A 52 0.44 -6.71 7.95
N ILE A 53 -0.45 -5.80 8.34
CA ILE A 53 -0.66 -4.50 7.68
C ILE A 53 0.53 -3.59 7.98
N ARG A 54 1.10 -2.95 6.96
CA ARG A 54 2.21 -2.00 7.12
C ARG A 54 1.74 -0.72 7.83
N PRO A 55 2.55 -0.17 8.75
CA PRO A 55 2.18 1.05 9.48
C PRO A 55 2.23 2.29 8.57
N ARG A 56 1.42 3.30 8.91
CA ARG A 56 1.29 4.55 8.13
C ARG A 56 2.63 5.22 7.77
N ARG A 57 3.61 5.18 8.68
CA ARG A 57 4.96 5.77 8.48
C ARG A 57 5.73 5.18 7.30
N THR A 58 5.34 3.99 6.84
CA THR A 58 5.95 3.29 5.70
C THR A 58 5.09 3.32 4.44
N THR A 59 3.78 3.54 4.57
CA THR A 59 2.82 3.56 3.45
C THR A 59 2.64 4.96 2.86
N TYR A 60 2.99 6.02 3.61
CA TYR A 60 2.91 7.43 3.22
C TYR A 60 1.51 7.95 2.84
N LEU A 61 0.46 7.19 3.17
CA LEU A 61 -0.94 7.60 2.99
C LEU A 61 -1.36 8.69 3.99
N SER A 62 -2.46 9.41 3.71
CA SER A 62 -3.08 10.26 4.74
C SER A 62 -3.65 9.40 5.87
N ALA A 63 -4.00 10.02 7.00
CA ALA A 63 -4.67 9.30 8.09
C ALA A 63 -6.02 8.71 7.62
N LYS A 64 -6.72 9.39 6.70
CA LYS A 64 -7.98 8.93 6.12
C LYS A 64 -7.74 7.77 5.15
N GLY A 65 -6.72 7.87 4.31
CA GLY A 65 -6.29 6.81 3.39
C GLY A 65 -5.92 5.54 4.12
N GLN A 66 -5.12 5.63 5.19
CA GLN A 66 -4.75 4.46 5.98
C GLN A 66 -5.97 3.75 6.60
N ARG A 67 -6.95 4.51 7.14
CA ARG A 67 -8.19 3.91 7.66
C ARG A 67 -8.99 3.19 6.58
N LYS A 68 -9.08 3.78 5.37
CA LYS A 68 -9.72 3.13 4.22
C LYS A 68 -9.00 1.84 3.83
N LEU A 69 -7.68 1.88 3.78
CA LEU A 69 -6.84 0.72 3.48
C LEU A 69 -7.05 -0.39 4.51
N ASP A 70 -7.06 -0.07 5.81
CA ASP A 70 -7.28 -1.04 6.87
C ASP A 70 -8.65 -1.72 6.74
N VAL A 71 -9.71 -0.96 6.40
CA VAL A 71 -11.04 -1.50 6.16
C VAL A 71 -11.05 -2.40 4.92
N ALA A 72 -10.41 -1.98 3.83
CA ALA A 72 -10.32 -2.77 2.61
C ALA A 72 -9.59 -4.11 2.84
N ILE A 73 -8.46 -4.09 3.57
CA ILE A 73 -7.70 -5.29 3.94
C ILE A 73 -8.54 -6.21 4.81
N LYS A 74 -9.22 -5.68 5.83
CA LYS A 74 -10.08 -6.48 6.71
C LYS A 74 -11.21 -7.15 5.93
N ARG A 75 -11.84 -6.45 4.98
CA ARG A 75 -12.85 -7.02 4.08
C ARG A 75 -12.26 -8.12 3.19
N ALA A 76 -11.10 -7.88 2.58
CA ALA A 76 -10.42 -8.88 1.76
C ALA A 76 -10.09 -10.15 2.56
N ARG A 77 -9.69 -10.02 3.83
CA ARG A 77 -9.45 -11.15 4.73
C ARG A 77 -10.73 -11.92 5.09
N GLN A 78 -11.84 -11.22 5.34
CA GLN A 78 -13.14 -11.86 5.59
C GLN A 78 -13.61 -12.68 4.37
N LEU A 79 -13.29 -12.22 3.16
CA LEU A 79 -13.56 -12.92 1.91
C LEU A 79 -12.51 -13.98 1.54
N ALA A 80 -11.58 -14.30 2.46
CA ALA A 80 -10.48 -15.25 2.25
C ALA A 80 -9.56 -14.94 1.05
N LEU A 81 -9.53 -13.68 0.57
CA LEU A 81 -8.65 -13.26 -0.52
C LEU A 81 -7.19 -13.07 -0.05
N ILE A 82 -7.00 -12.81 1.24
CA ILE A 82 -5.70 -12.56 1.87
C ILE A 82 -5.67 -13.27 3.25
N PRO A 83 -4.56 -13.93 3.62
CA PRO A 83 -4.44 -14.57 4.93
C PRO A 83 -4.36 -13.55 6.09
N PHE A 84 -4.74 -13.99 7.29
CA PHE A 84 -4.63 -13.18 8.51
C PHE A 84 -3.19 -13.16 9.06
N ALA A 85 -2.49 -14.27 8.97
CA ALA A 85 -1.10 -14.45 9.34
C ALA A 85 -0.52 -15.61 8.51
N VAL A 86 0.74 -15.48 8.13
CA VAL A 86 1.55 -16.62 7.69
C VAL A 86 2.22 -17.17 8.96
N GLN A 87 2.04 -18.47 9.22
CA GLN A 87 2.64 -19.16 10.37
C GLN A 87 4.17 -19.12 10.31
#